data_AF-A0A5J4PVR6-F1
#
_entry.id   AF-A0A5J4PVR6-F1
#
_cell.length_a   1.000
_cell.length_b   1.000
_cell.length_c   1.000
_cell.angle_alpha   90.00
_cell.angle_beta   90.00
_cell.angle_gamma   90.00
#
_symmetry.space_group_name_H-M   'P 1'
#
loop_
_entity.id
_entity.type
_entity.pdbx_description
1 polymer ?
#
loop_
_entity_poly.entity_id
_entity_poly.type
_entity_poly.pdbx_seq_one_letter_code
_entity_poly.pdbx_strand_id
1 'polypeptide(L)'
;NIRNRKILGFHIFKNFNVNSNTIKKLSDSVVSTNHFPKDKIVVLLKFLEWANWYNNFTNDRTHKNLFVEKEESNEFKIIKSNGTNLPNRMILGKIIDDNHFFVYDFGDIIYKARIEKSNYYFEINTQFIEEYANLLYNFIIITNEWLDKTGGEFIIDTFNNFEWNIKINK
;
A
#
# COMPACT_ATOMS: atom_id res chain seq x y z
N ASN A 1 9.00 11.06 15.45
CA ASN A 1 9.81 11.96 14.60
C ASN A 1 10.36 11.14 13.43
N ILE A 2 10.08 11.53 12.18
CA ILE A 2 10.54 10.80 10.97
C ILE A 2 11.92 11.27 10.49
N ARG A 3 12.44 12.37 11.04
CA ARG A 3 13.75 12.90 10.69
C ARG A 3 14.84 11.93 11.11
N ASN A 4 15.78 11.65 10.19
CA ASN A 4 16.90 10.73 10.39
C ASN A 4 16.47 9.31 10.80
N ARG A 5 15.20 8.94 10.58
CA ARG A 5 14.73 7.59 10.84
C ARG A 5 15.11 6.73 9.65
N LYS A 6 15.85 5.65 9.92
CA LYS A 6 16.09 4.60 8.93
C LYS A 6 14.80 3.82 8.69
N ILE A 7 14.40 3.73 7.43
CA ILE A 7 13.20 3.02 6.98
C ILE A 7 13.63 2.03 5.92
N LEU A 8 13.16 0.79 6.02
CA LEU A 8 13.47 -0.23 5.03
C LEU A 8 12.83 0.12 3.68
N GLY A 9 13.59 -0.02 2.60
CA GLY A 9 13.18 0.25 1.22
C GLY A 9 11.87 -0.46 0.87
N PHE A 10 11.68 -1.68 1.36
CA PHE A 10 10.47 -2.46 1.16
C PHE A 10 9.19 -1.72 1.55
N HIS A 11 9.21 -0.94 2.65
CA HIS A 11 8.02 -0.23 3.11
C HIS A 11 7.74 1.03 2.28
N ILE A 12 8.78 1.76 1.89
CA ILE A 12 8.65 3.05 1.19
C ILE A 12 8.45 2.89 -0.32
N PHE A 13 8.94 1.80 -0.91
CA PHE A 13 8.84 1.53 -2.35
C PHE A 13 7.56 0.80 -2.77
N LYS A 14 6.67 0.49 -1.82
CA LYS A 14 5.37 -0.10 -2.13
C LYS A 14 4.61 0.76 -3.14
N ASN A 15 3.95 0.09 -4.05
CA ASN A 15 3.06 0.69 -5.01
C ASN A 15 1.62 0.23 -4.75
N PHE A 16 0.71 1.19 -4.65
CA PHE A 16 -0.67 0.95 -4.30
C PHE A 16 -1.62 0.83 -5.50
N ASN A 17 -1.12 0.64 -6.74
CA ASN A 17 -1.99 0.56 -7.92
C ASN A 17 -3.03 -0.57 -7.82
N VAL A 18 -2.64 -1.73 -7.27
CA VAL A 18 -3.58 -2.84 -7.04
C VAL A 18 -4.65 -2.42 -6.03
N ASN A 19 -4.26 -1.77 -4.93
CA ASN A 19 -5.17 -1.26 -3.90
C ASN A 19 -6.11 -0.19 -4.47
N SER A 20 -5.60 0.81 -5.18
CA SER A 20 -6.38 1.84 -5.87
C SER A 20 -7.42 1.22 -6.80
N ASN A 21 -7.02 0.25 -7.63
CA ASN A 21 -7.94 -0.42 -8.55
C ASN A 21 -9.04 -1.20 -7.81
N THR A 22 -8.70 -1.85 -6.69
CA THR A 22 -9.68 -2.55 -5.85
C THR A 22 -10.66 -1.58 -5.21
N ILE A 23 -10.17 -0.49 -4.61
CA ILE A 23 -11.02 0.54 -3.99
C ILE A 23 -11.94 1.18 -5.03
N LYS A 24 -11.43 1.47 -6.23
CA LYS A 24 -12.23 1.99 -7.33
C LYS A 24 -13.36 1.03 -7.71
N LYS A 25 -13.06 -0.26 -7.92
CA LYS A 25 -14.06 -1.28 -8.24
C LYS A 25 -15.13 -1.40 -7.15
N LEU A 26 -14.71 -1.38 -5.88
CA LEU A 26 -15.63 -1.39 -4.75
C LEU A 26 -16.52 -0.15 -4.75
N SER A 27 -15.95 1.04 -4.98
CA SER A 27 -16.71 2.28 -5.03
C SER A 27 -17.73 2.25 -6.17
N ASP A 28 -17.33 1.80 -7.36
CA ASP A 28 -18.20 1.68 -8.53
C ASP A 28 -19.35 0.68 -8.31
N SER A 29 -19.06 -0.48 -7.70
CA SER A 29 -20.07 -1.52 -7.42
C SER A 29 -21.01 -1.16 -6.27
N VAL A 30 -20.57 -0.29 -5.38
CA VAL A 30 -21.34 0.14 -4.22
C VAL A 30 -22.25 1.32 -4.56
N VAL A 31 -21.81 2.24 -5.43
CA VAL A 31 -22.64 3.33 -5.96
C VAL A 31 -23.86 2.81 -6.73
N SER A 32 -23.77 1.63 -7.36
CA SER A 32 -24.91 0.98 -8.01
C SER A 32 -25.90 0.32 -7.04
N THR A 33 -25.56 0.23 -5.74
CA THR A 33 -26.44 -0.31 -4.70
C THR A 33 -27.04 0.83 -3.86
N ASN A 34 -28.37 0.94 -3.82
CA ASN A 34 -29.07 1.97 -3.04
C ASN A 34 -28.90 1.86 -1.50
N HIS A 35 -28.21 0.82 -1.01
CA HIS A 35 -28.17 0.44 0.40
C HIS A 35 -26.86 0.82 1.11
N PHE A 36 -25.83 1.26 0.39
CA PHE A 36 -24.57 1.62 1.03
C PHE A 36 -24.52 3.11 1.40
N PRO A 37 -24.13 3.46 2.64
CA PRO A 37 -24.08 4.86 3.06
C PRO A 37 -23.12 5.69 2.19
N LYS A 38 -23.62 6.77 1.59
CA LYS A 38 -22.83 7.69 0.76
C LYS A 38 -21.57 8.19 1.47
N ASP A 39 -21.67 8.47 2.76
CA ASP A 39 -20.55 8.90 3.60
C ASP A 39 -19.37 7.91 3.58
N LYS A 40 -19.64 6.59 3.59
CA LYS A 40 -18.58 5.57 3.52
C LYS A 40 -17.92 5.53 2.14
N ILE A 41 -18.69 5.77 1.07
CA ILE A 41 -18.15 5.87 -0.31
C ILE A 41 -17.19 7.05 -0.40
N VAL A 42 -17.53 8.20 0.18
CA VAL A 42 -16.66 9.38 0.20
C VAL A 42 -15.32 9.05 0.85
N VAL A 43 -15.31 8.32 1.96
CA VAL A 43 -14.05 7.92 2.63
C VAL A 43 -13.24 6.92 1.79
N LEU A 44 -13.89 5.98 1.10
CA LEU A 44 -13.21 5.09 0.14
C LEU A 44 -12.55 5.87 -0.99
N LEU A 45 -13.24 6.88 -1.54
CA LEU A 45 -12.66 7.75 -2.57
C LEU A 45 -11.46 8.54 -2.05
N LYS A 46 -11.48 9.01 -0.80
CA LYS A 46 -10.31 9.63 -0.17
C LYS A 46 -9.12 8.67 -0.06
N PHE A 47 -9.34 7.40 0.30
CA PHE A 47 -8.28 6.39 0.28
C PHE A 47 -7.72 6.14 -1.13
N LEU A 48 -8.59 6.10 -2.15
CA LEU A 48 -8.19 5.99 -3.55
C LEU A 48 -7.31 7.17 -3.97
N GLU A 49 -7.73 8.39 -3.68
CA GLU A 49 -6.97 9.61 -3.97
C GLU A 49 -5.63 9.61 -3.26
N TRP A 50 -5.60 9.24 -1.98
CA TRP A 50 -4.37 9.13 -1.21
C TRP A 50 -3.41 8.08 -1.79
N ALA A 51 -3.90 6.90 -2.16
CA ALA A 51 -3.06 5.85 -2.74
C ALA A 51 -2.44 6.28 -4.08
N ASN A 52 -3.22 6.98 -4.91
CA ASN A 52 -2.74 7.56 -6.17
C ASN A 52 -1.71 8.67 -5.92
N TRP A 53 -1.97 9.55 -4.96
CA TRP A 53 -1.01 10.56 -4.54
C TRP A 53 0.28 9.91 -4.06
N TYR A 54 0.22 8.92 -3.17
CA TYR A 54 1.40 8.25 -2.65
C TYR A 54 2.29 7.70 -3.78
N ASN A 55 1.68 7.01 -4.75
CA ASN A 55 2.39 6.49 -5.91
C ASN A 55 3.04 7.60 -6.75
N ASN A 56 2.37 8.74 -6.90
CA ASN A 56 2.90 9.89 -7.63
C ASN A 56 4.01 10.61 -6.86
N PHE A 57 3.84 10.83 -5.55
CA PHE A 57 4.79 11.53 -4.70
C PHE A 57 6.09 10.74 -4.55
N THR A 58 5.98 9.43 -4.34
CA THR A 58 7.14 8.55 -4.20
C THR A 58 7.80 8.20 -5.54
N ASN A 59 7.36 8.76 -6.66
CA ASN A 59 7.95 8.50 -7.98
C ASN A 59 9.23 9.34 -8.17
N ASP A 60 10.32 8.71 -8.64
CA ASP A 60 11.60 9.41 -8.84
C ASP A 60 11.53 10.50 -9.93
N ARG A 61 10.49 10.49 -10.77
CA ARG A 61 10.25 11.53 -11.80
C ARG A 61 9.72 12.83 -11.21
N THR A 62 8.96 12.78 -10.12
CA THR A 62 8.32 13.95 -9.49
C THR A 62 9.16 14.49 -8.35
N HIS A 63 9.66 13.61 -7.48
CA HIS A 63 10.47 13.97 -6.31
C HIS A 63 11.79 13.21 -6.34
N LYS A 64 12.69 13.66 -7.22
CA LYS A 64 14.04 13.09 -7.33
C LYS A 64 14.76 13.21 -5.99
N ASN A 65 15.46 12.14 -5.59
CA ASN A 65 16.20 12.07 -4.32
C ASN A 65 15.31 12.21 -3.07
N LEU A 66 14.03 11.85 -3.14
CA LEU A 66 13.15 11.77 -1.96
C LEU A 66 13.72 10.83 -0.89
N PHE A 67 14.25 9.69 -1.33
CA PHE A 67 14.83 8.67 -0.46
C PHE A 67 16.34 8.63 -0.63
N VAL A 68 17.06 8.81 0.47
CA VAL A 68 18.53 8.76 0.52
C VAL A 68 18.94 7.38 1.02
N GLU A 69 19.58 6.61 0.13
CA GLU A 69 20.07 5.26 0.44
C GLU A 69 21.08 5.25 1.59
N LYS A 70 21.03 4.19 2.40
CA LYS A 70 21.92 3.90 3.52
C LYS A 70 22.42 2.46 3.40
N GLU A 71 22.72 1.80 4.51
CA GLU A 71 23.22 0.44 4.51
C GLU A 71 22.16 -0.62 4.14
N GLU A 72 22.62 -1.76 3.65
CA GLU A 72 21.80 -2.96 3.47
C GLU A 72 21.43 -3.58 4.82
N SER A 73 20.21 -4.12 4.93
CA SER A 73 19.79 -4.86 6.11
C SER A 73 20.18 -6.33 6.02
N ASN A 74 20.84 -6.82 7.07
CA ASN A 74 21.12 -8.25 7.25
C ASN A 74 19.98 -9.00 7.96
N GLU A 75 18.93 -8.30 8.41
CA GLU A 75 17.80 -8.90 9.14
C GLU A 75 16.67 -9.37 8.22
N PHE A 76 16.69 -8.92 6.97
CA PHE A 76 15.57 -9.07 6.05
C PHE A 76 16.00 -9.64 4.71
N LYS A 77 15.15 -10.51 4.17
CA LYS A 77 15.26 -11.01 2.80
C LYS A 77 13.97 -10.79 2.04
N ILE A 78 14.10 -10.64 0.73
CA ILE A 78 12.99 -10.33 -0.17
C ILE A 78 12.66 -11.56 -1.01
N ILE A 79 11.41 -11.99 -0.94
CA ILE A 79 10.91 -13.15 -1.66
C ILE A 79 10.00 -12.66 -2.77
N LYS A 80 10.37 -12.96 -4.01
CA LYS A 80 9.62 -12.57 -5.21
C LYS A 80 8.47 -13.54 -5.44
N SER A 81 7.34 -13.03 -5.94
CA SER A 81 6.25 -13.87 -6.44
C SER A 81 6.71 -14.66 -7.67
N ASN A 82 6.31 -15.93 -7.73
CA ASN A 82 6.42 -16.76 -8.94
C ASN A 82 5.09 -16.82 -9.72
N GLY A 83 4.06 -16.10 -9.26
CA GLY A 83 2.72 -16.12 -9.86
C GLY A 83 2.54 -15.10 -10.97
N THR A 84 1.76 -15.45 -11.99
CA THR A 84 1.45 -14.59 -13.14
C THR A 84 0.41 -13.50 -12.81
N ASN A 85 -0.49 -13.74 -11.86
CA ASN A 85 -1.58 -12.81 -11.53
C ASN A 85 -1.09 -11.57 -10.76
N LEU A 86 -0.05 -11.72 -9.95
CA LEU A 86 0.54 -10.66 -9.11
C LEU A 86 2.07 -10.75 -9.19
N PRO A 87 2.65 -10.43 -10.37
CA PRO A 87 4.08 -10.64 -10.61
C PRO A 87 4.96 -9.68 -9.82
N ASN A 88 4.40 -8.53 -9.42
CA ASN A 88 5.10 -7.51 -8.64
C ASN A 88 4.92 -7.68 -7.12
N ARG A 89 4.13 -8.67 -6.70
CA ARG A 89 3.91 -8.93 -5.28
C ARG A 89 5.13 -9.60 -4.68
N MET A 90 5.53 -9.12 -3.52
CA MET A 90 6.71 -9.57 -2.82
C MET A 90 6.38 -9.76 -1.35
N ILE A 91 7.18 -10.62 -0.71
CA ILE A 91 7.15 -10.86 0.73
C ILE A 91 8.46 -10.35 1.32
N LEU A 92 8.35 -9.64 2.43
CA LEU A 92 9.45 -9.29 3.31
C LEU A 92 9.55 -10.37 4.39
N GLY A 93 10.61 -11.17 4.33
CA GLY A 93 10.92 -12.16 5.35
C GLY A 93 11.90 -11.60 6.37
N LYS A 94 11.59 -11.68 7.66
CA LYS A 94 12.56 -11.46 8.73
C LYS A 94 13.32 -12.76 8.98
N ILE A 95 14.63 -12.73 8.85
CA ILE A 95 15.50 -13.91 8.98
C ILE A 95 15.49 -14.37 10.44
N ILE A 96 15.30 -15.67 10.65
CA ILE A 96 15.46 -16.34 11.95
C ILE A 96 16.79 -17.10 11.94
N ASP A 97 16.99 -17.89 10.89
CA ASP A 97 18.23 -18.60 10.58
C ASP A 97 18.34 -18.78 9.05
N ASP A 98 19.35 -19.54 8.59
CA ASP A 98 19.65 -19.75 7.18
C ASP A 98 18.46 -20.33 6.38
N ASN A 99 17.61 -21.14 7.02
CA ASN A 99 16.50 -21.84 6.37
C ASN A 99 15.13 -21.27 6.75
N HIS A 100 15.03 -20.59 7.89
CA HIS A 100 13.76 -20.11 8.42
C HIS A 100 13.66 -18.59 8.41
N PHE A 101 12.45 -18.11 8.10
CA PHE A 101 12.10 -16.71 8.19
C PHE A 101 10.64 -16.58 8.59
N PHE A 102 10.33 -15.47 9.25
CA PHE A 102 8.97 -15.07 9.52
C PHE A 102 8.49 -14.10 8.43
N VAL A 103 7.27 -14.29 7.92
CA VAL A 103 6.63 -13.33 7.01
C VAL A 103 6.32 -12.06 7.78
N TYR A 104 7.12 -11.02 7.58
CA TYR A 104 7.01 -9.77 8.31
C TYR A 104 6.04 -8.79 7.64
N ASP A 105 6.07 -8.72 6.30
CA ASP A 105 5.22 -7.83 5.52
C ASP A 105 5.08 -8.35 4.08
N PHE A 106 4.14 -7.79 3.31
CA PHE A 106 4.00 -8.03 1.88
C PHE A 106 3.54 -6.76 1.15
N GLY A 107 3.75 -6.72 -0.15
CA GLY A 107 3.31 -5.58 -0.97
C GLY A 107 3.75 -5.71 -2.41
N ASP A 108 3.28 -4.79 -3.23
CA ASP A 108 3.66 -4.72 -4.64
C ASP A 108 4.78 -3.70 -4.82
N ILE A 109 5.88 -4.07 -5.51
CA ILE A 109 6.95 -3.14 -5.91
C ILE A 109 7.16 -3.31 -7.42
N ILE A 110 6.97 -2.23 -8.17
CA ILE A 110 6.90 -2.29 -9.65
C ILE A 110 8.26 -2.03 -10.30
N TYR A 111 9.09 -1.17 -9.70
CA TYR A 111 10.34 -0.73 -10.31
C TYR A 111 11.49 -1.66 -9.95
N LYS A 112 12.15 -2.24 -10.97
CA LYS A 112 13.27 -3.18 -10.79
C LYS A 112 14.40 -2.63 -9.91
N ALA A 113 14.80 -1.37 -10.10
CA ALA A 113 15.82 -0.73 -9.27
C ALA A 113 15.42 -0.65 -7.78
N ARG A 114 14.12 -0.46 -7.50
CA ARG A 114 13.60 -0.45 -6.12
C ARG A 114 13.49 -1.83 -5.52
N ILE A 115 13.20 -2.84 -6.34
CA ILE A 115 13.22 -4.24 -5.93
C ILE A 115 14.61 -4.63 -5.44
N GLU A 116 15.65 -4.29 -6.20
CA GLU A 116 17.05 -4.58 -5.87
C GLU A 116 17.51 -3.90 -4.58
N LYS A 117 16.89 -2.76 -4.23
CA LYS A 117 17.19 -2.00 -3.00
C LYS A 117 16.13 -2.13 -1.92
N SER A 118 15.21 -3.09 -2.03
CA SER A 118 14.09 -3.19 -1.09
C SER A 118 14.52 -3.70 0.30
N ASN A 119 15.68 -4.35 0.44
CA ASN A 119 16.29 -4.69 1.72
C ASN A 119 17.28 -3.65 2.25
N TYR A 120 17.43 -2.49 1.60
CA TYR A 120 18.30 -1.40 2.07
C TYR A 120 17.54 -0.46 2.99
N TYR A 121 18.22 0.15 3.94
CA TYR A 121 17.69 1.27 4.70
C TYR A 121 17.78 2.57 3.91
N PHE A 122 16.83 3.45 4.16
CA PHE A 122 16.75 4.78 3.58
C PHE A 122 16.37 5.80 4.65
N GLU A 123 16.72 7.05 4.39
CA GLU A 123 16.20 8.21 5.11
C GLU A 123 15.43 9.10 4.14
N ILE A 124 14.41 9.80 4.64
CA ILE A 124 13.74 10.84 3.86
C ILE A 124 14.67 12.04 3.76
N ASN A 125 14.89 12.53 2.55
CA ASN A 125 15.61 13.77 2.31
C ASN A 125 14.90 14.92 3.03
N THR A 126 15.67 15.69 3.81
CA THR A 126 15.15 16.75 4.67
C THR A 126 14.37 17.82 3.92
N GLN A 127 14.65 18.02 2.62
CA GLN A 127 13.90 18.94 1.77
C GLN A 127 12.41 18.55 1.65
N PHE A 128 12.10 17.26 1.64
CA PHE A 128 10.75 16.74 1.41
C PHE A 128 10.08 16.23 2.70
N ILE A 129 10.70 16.44 3.86
CA ILE A 129 10.26 15.82 5.10
C ILE A 129 8.87 16.29 5.53
N GLU A 130 8.56 17.56 5.33
CA GLU A 130 7.27 18.14 5.67
C GLU A 130 6.16 17.60 4.75
N GLU A 131 6.40 17.61 3.44
CA GLU A 131 5.46 17.06 2.46
C GLU A 131 5.20 15.56 2.69
N TYR A 132 6.25 14.78 2.96
CA TYR A 132 6.11 13.36 3.27
C TYR A 132 5.40 13.13 4.62
N ALA A 133 5.68 13.94 5.64
CA ALA A 133 4.95 13.89 6.91
C ALA A 133 3.46 14.19 6.72
N ASN A 134 3.13 15.20 5.91
CA ASN A 134 1.76 15.56 5.58
C ASN A 134 1.05 14.44 4.79
N LEU A 135 1.74 13.78 3.87
CA LEU A 135 1.22 12.61 3.16
C LEU A 135 0.84 11.48 4.13
N LEU A 136 1.70 11.16 5.10
CA LEU A 136 1.39 10.14 6.11
C LEU A 136 0.30 10.59 7.08
N TYR A 137 0.30 11.85 7.48
CA TYR A 137 -0.72 12.41 8.37
C TYR A 137 -2.11 12.38 7.73
N ASN A 138 -2.20 12.71 6.43
CA ASN A 138 -3.45 12.61 5.66
C ASN A 138 -3.99 11.17 5.63
N PHE A 139 -3.12 10.16 5.52
CA PHE A 139 -3.56 8.77 5.61
C PHE A 139 -4.23 8.46 6.95
N ILE A 140 -3.62 8.93 8.04
CA ILE A 140 -4.13 8.75 9.41
C ILE A 140 -5.48 9.45 9.58
N ILE A 141 -5.64 10.67 9.06
CA ILE A 141 -6.92 11.38 9.07
C ILE A 141 -8.01 10.55 8.36
N ILE A 142 -7.74 10.09 7.14
CA ILE A 142 -8.72 9.31 6.36
C ILE A 142 -9.05 8.00 7.08
N THR A 143 -8.05 7.36 7.70
CA THR A 143 -8.23 6.13 8.49
C THR A 143 -9.11 6.36 9.72
N ASN A 144 -8.88 7.44 10.46
CA ASN A 144 -9.71 7.76 11.61
C ASN A 144 -11.14 8.10 11.19
N GLU A 145 -11.32 8.85 10.10
CA GLU A 145 -12.64 9.14 9.53
C GLU A 145 -13.38 7.84 9.14
N TRP A 146 -12.67 6.86 8.58
CA TRP A 146 -13.24 5.56 8.29
C TRP A 146 -13.73 4.85 9.56
N LEU A 147 -12.86 4.75 10.58
CA LEU A 147 -13.17 4.10 11.84
C LEU A 147 -14.36 4.76 12.54
N ASP A 148 -14.45 6.09 12.53
CA ASP A 148 -15.59 6.81 13.10
C ASP A 148 -16.90 6.48 12.38
N LYS A 149 -16.86 6.26 11.06
CA LYS A 149 -18.03 5.94 10.23
C LYS A 149 -18.43 4.46 10.27
N THR A 150 -17.55 3.58 10.76
CA THR A 150 -17.80 2.13 10.83
C THR A 150 -17.88 1.59 12.25
N GLY A 151 -17.85 2.45 13.27
CA GLY A 151 -17.89 1.99 14.67
C GLY A 151 -16.59 1.32 15.12
N GLY A 152 -15.45 1.72 14.53
CA GLY A 152 -14.12 1.20 14.85
C GLY A 152 -13.72 -0.02 14.03
N GLU A 153 -14.53 -0.45 13.06
CA GLU A 153 -14.29 -1.68 12.32
C GLU A 153 -13.79 -1.41 10.90
N PHE A 154 -12.77 -2.14 10.44
CA PHE A 154 -12.36 -2.10 9.04
C PHE A 154 -13.22 -3.06 8.19
N ILE A 155 -14.53 -2.83 8.17
CA ILE A 155 -15.49 -3.66 7.43
C ILE A 155 -15.69 -3.10 6.02
N ILE A 156 -15.04 -3.74 5.06
CA ILE A 156 -15.47 -3.67 3.66
C ILE A 156 -16.40 -4.87 3.46
N ASP A 157 -17.65 -4.72 3.87
CA ASP A 157 -18.65 -5.77 3.69
C ASP A 157 -19.00 -5.90 2.20
N THR A 158 -18.40 -6.90 1.56
CA THR A 158 -18.78 -7.33 0.20
C THR A 158 -19.80 -8.46 0.23
N PHE A 159 -20.29 -8.90 1.40
CA PHE A 159 -21.14 -10.10 1.52
C PHE A 159 -22.52 -9.93 0.88
N ASN A 160 -23.01 -8.70 0.69
CA ASN A 160 -24.24 -8.47 -0.07
C ASN A 160 -24.05 -8.51 -1.61
N ASN A 161 -22.85 -8.81 -2.11
CA ASN A 161 -22.58 -9.01 -3.55
C ASN A 161 -22.54 -10.50 -3.97
N PHE A 162 -23.43 -11.35 -3.45
CA PHE A 162 -23.59 -12.73 -3.95
C PHE A 162 -25.03 -13.08 -4.35
N GLU A 163 -25.46 -12.57 -5.50
CA GLU A 163 -26.01 -13.43 -6.55
C GLU A 163 -25.12 -13.31 -7.79
N TRP A 164 -23.95 -13.96 -7.76
CA TRP A 164 -23.19 -14.20 -8.98
C TRP A 164 -23.81 -15.39 -9.69
N ASN A 165 -24.69 -15.13 -10.66
CA ASN A 165 -25.13 -16.14 -11.62
C ASN A 165 -23.95 -16.53 -12.52
N ILE A 166 -23.15 -17.49 -12.06
CA ILE A 166 -22.20 -18.19 -12.93
C ILE A 166 -23.04 -19.07 -13.86
N LYS A 167 -23.38 -18.55 -15.03
CA LYS A 167 -23.81 -19.39 -16.16
C LYS A 167 -22.61 -20.23 -16.58
N ILE A 168 -22.56 -21.46 -16.10
CA ILE A 168 -21.73 -22.50 -16.69
C ILE A 168 -22.37 -22.84 -18.03
N ASN A 169 -21.81 -22.33 -19.12
CA ASN A 169 -22.13 -22.87 -20.45
C ASN A 169 -21.56 -24.29 -20.50
N LYS A 170 -22.47 -25.27 -20.70
CA LYS A 170 -22.12 -26.67 -20.99
C LYS A 170 -21.40 -26.79 -22.33
#